data_AF-A0A0H3J521-F1
#
_entry.id   AF-A0A0H3J521-F1
#
_cell.length_a   1.000
_cell.length_b   1.000
_cell.length_c   1.000
_cell.angle_alpha   90.00
_cell.angle_beta   90.00
_cell.angle_gamma   90.00
#
_symmetry.space_group_name_H-M   'P 1'
#
loop_
_entity.id
_entity.type
_entity.pdbx_description
1 polymer ?
#
loop_
_entity_poly.entity_id
_entity_poly.type
_entity_poly.pdbx_seq_one_letter_code
_entity_poly.pdbx_strand_id
1 'polypeptide(L)'
;MEERFLISILLDIYGELLTNKQKNIMNFYFNEDLSLSEISELNNTSRQATYDIIKRCQKLLLDYDSKLGLLEKEQRISQIKKDIHIKLEELRKDIDINKKIDIIEDIKLIISNI
;
A
#
# COMPACT_ATOMS: atom_id res chain seq x y z
N MET A 1 13.60 8.49 4.92
CA MET A 1 12.35 9.00 4.31
C MET A 1 11.62 7.86 3.61
N GLU A 2 12.32 7.11 2.75
CA GLU A 2 11.77 5.92 2.04
C GLU A 2 11.22 4.84 2.99
N GLU A 3 11.94 4.50 4.06
CA GLU A 3 11.47 3.50 5.03
C GLU A 3 10.18 3.91 5.75
N ARG A 4 10.06 5.19 6.15
CA ARG A 4 8.85 5.70 6.82
C ARG A 4 7.64 5.60 5.91
N PHE A 5 7.81 5.93 4.63
CA PHE A 5 6.76 5.83 3.62
C PHE A 5 6.35 4.38 3.36
N LEU A 6 7.32 3.47 3.21
CA LEU A 6 7.04 2.04 3.06
C LEU A 6 6.20 1.50 4.22
N ILE A 7 6.59 1.80 5.46
CA ILE A 7 5.86 1.34 6.65
C ILE A 7 4.44 1.92 6.70
N SER A 8 4.24 3.17 6.28
CA SER A 8 2.90 3.78 6.21
C SER A 8 2.00 3.02 5.22
N ILE A 9 2.50 2.67 4.03
CA ILE A 9 1.75 1.82 3.08
C ILE A 9 1.45 0.44 3.69
N LEU A 10 2.44 -0.20 4.31
CA LEU A 10 2.24 -1.51 4.93
C LEU A 10 1.25 -1.45 6.10
N LEU A 11 1.17 -0.32 6.80
CA LEU A 11 0.19 -0.10 7.85
C LEU A 11 -1.23 0.00 7.27
N ASP A 12 -1.41 0.60 6.09
CA ASP A 12 -2.71 0.62 5.42
C ASP A 12 -3.15 -0.78 4.97
N ILE A 13 -2.21 -1.59 4.49
CA ILE A 13 -2.49 -2.95 3.98
C ILE A 13 -2.70 -3.95 5.14
N TYR A 14 -1.85 -3.91 6.16
CA TYR A 14 -1.77 -4.95 7.19
C TYR A 14 -2.11 -4.46 8.61
N GLY A 15 -2.47 -3.19 8.79
CA GLY A 15 -2.72 -2.59 10.11
C GLY A 15 -3.83 -3.27 10.90
N GLU A 16 -4.81 -3.89 10.22
CA GLU A 16 -5.87 -4.68 10.87
C GLU A 16 -5.37 -5.98 11.51
N LEU A 17 -4.17 -6.46 11.16
CA LEU A 17 -3.54 -7.63 11.77
C LEU A 17 -2.80 -7.28 13.07
N LEU A 18 -2.66 -5.99 13.39
CA LEU A 18 -2.12 -5.52 14.65
C LEU A 18 -3.21 -5.49 15.71
N THR A 19 -2.83 -5.58 16.98
CA THR A 19 -3.78 -5.30 18.07
C THR A 19 -4.22 -3.83 18.01
N ASN A 20 -5.43 -3.50 18.50
CA ASN A 20 -5.93 -2.12 18.53
C ASN A 20 -4.94 -1.12 19.13
N LYS A 21 -4.25 -1.49 20.22
CA LYS A 21 -3.23 -0.65 20.85
C LYS A 21 -2.04 -0.39 19.92
N GLN A 22 -1.53 -1.43 19.25
CA GLN A 22 -0.42 -1.31 18.31
C GLN A 22 -0.81 -0.44 17.10
N LYS A 23 -1.97 -0.71 16.50
CA LYS A 23 -2.47 0.04 15.35
C LYS A 23 -2.64 1.53 15.68
N ASN A 24 -3.22 1.87 16.83
CA ASN A 24 -3.38 3.26 17.26
C ASN A 24 -2.04 3.96 17.45
N ILE A 25 -1.08 3.32 18.13
CA ILE A 25 0.28 3.87 18.30
C ILE A 25 0.97 4.10 16.94
N MET A 26 0.81 3.17 16.00
CA MET A 26 1.35 3.30 14.66
C MET A 26 0.68 4.44 13.87
N ASN A 27 -0.64 4.58 13.94
CA ASN A 27 -1.37 5.69 13.31
C ASN A 27 -0.94 7.05 13.86
N PHE A 28 -0.83 7.18 15.19
CA PHE A 28 -0.33 8.40 15.81
C PHE A 28 1.05 8.79 15.28
N TYR A 29 1.95 7.80 15.12
CA TYR A 29 3.31 8.08 14.69
C TYR A 29 3.45 8.32 13.18
N PHE A 30 2.78 7.54 12.33
CA PHE A 30 2.96 7.56 10.88
C PHE A 30 1.96 8.44 10.14
N ASN A 31 0.74 8.61 10.66
CA ASN A 31 -0.35 9.31 9.97
C ASN A 31 -0.67 10.67 10.62
N GLU A 32 -0.48 10.80 11.93
CA GLU A 32 -0.73 12.06 12.66
C GLU A 32 0.55 12.82 13.05
N ASP A 33 1.73 12.31 12.67
CA ASP A 33 3.05 12.90 12.94
C ASP A 33 3.33 13.23 14.42
N LEU A 34 2.66 12.55 15.35
CA LEU A 34 2.92 12.72 16.79
C LEU A 34 4.32 12.20 17.16
N SER A 35 4.98 12.94 18.05
CA SER A 35 6.27 12.56 18.62
C SER A 35 6.13 11.40 19.60
N LEU A 36 7.25 10.69 19.84
CA LEU A 36 7.26 9.59 20.83
C LEU A 36 6.86 10.05 22.23
N SER A 37 7.14 11.32 22.58
CA SER A 37 6.76 11.90 23.87
C SER A 37 5.24 12.07 23.95
N GLU A 38 4.62 12.72 22.95
CA GLU A 38 3.16 12.91 22.88
C GLU A 38 2.42 11.57 22.92
N ILE A 39 2.89 10.58 22.15
CA ILE A 39 2.28 9.24 22.13
C ILE A 39 2.44 8.56 23.49
N SER A 40 3.60 8.71 24.15
CA SER A 40 3.85 8.11 25.46
C SER A 40 2.95 8.70 26.55
N GLU A 41 2.70 10.00 26.51
CA GLU A 41 1.77 10.69 27.40
C GLU A 41 0.32 10.21 27.16
N LEU A 42 -0.13 10.19 25.91
CA LEU A 42 -1.47 9.73 25.54
C LEU A 42 -1.76 8.28 25.97
N ASN A 43 -0.74 7.42 25.97
CA ASN A 43 -0.87 6.00 26.28
C ASN A 43 -0.48 5.64 27.71
N ASN A 44 -0.08 6.61 28.54
CA ASN A 44 0.49 6.39 29.87
C ASN A 44 1.62 5.34 29.86
N THR A 45 2.51 5.44 28.87
CA THR A 45 3.68 4.56 28.71
C THR A 45 4.97 5.37 28.79
N SER A 46 6.11 4.70 28.94
CA SER A 46 7.39 5.38 28.76
C SER A 46 7.68 5.62 27.28
N ARG A 47 8.47 6.65 26.98
CA ARG A 47 8.96 6.92 25.62
C ARG A 47 9.67 5.71 25.01
N GLN A 48 10.41 4.96 25.82
CA GLN A 48 11.10 3.74 25.39
C GLN A 48 10.10 2.63 25.02
N ALA A 49 9.06 2.42 25.85
CA ALA A 49 8.03 1.43 25.54
C ALA A 49 7.28 1.77 24.24
N THR A 50 6.98 3.05 23.99
CA THR A 50 6.40 3.51 22.72
C THR A 50 7.32 3.21 21.54
N TYR A 51 8.61 3.55 21.65
CA TYR A 51 9.60 3.26 20.61
C TYR A 51 9.70 1.77 20.30
N ASP A 52 9.75 0.93 21.33
CA ASP A 52 9.86 -0.53 21.18
C ASP A 52 8.63 -1.13 20.51
N ILE A 53 7.43 -0.60 20.80
CA ILE A 53 6.18 -1.01 20.14
C ILE A 53 6.25 -0.66 18.65
N ILE A 54 6.62 0.57 18.30
CA ILE A 54 6.73 1.01 16.90
C ILE A 54 7.69 0.10 16.13
N LYS A 55 8.89 -0.12 16.67
CA LYS A 55 9.92 -0.95 16.04
C LYS A 55 9.47 -2.40 15.85
N ARG A 56 8.75 -2.95 16.82
CA ARG A 56 8.19 -4.31 16.72
C ARG A 56 7.09 -4.41 15.67
N CYS A 57 6.22 -3.41 15.59
CA CYS A 57 5.16 -3.37 14.60
C CYS A 57 5.72 -3.22 13.17
N GLN A 58 6.74 -2.38 12.96
CA GLN A 58 7.46 -2.31 11.68
C GLN A 58 7.93 -3.69 11.21
N LYS A 59 8.57 -4.46 12.11
CA LYS A 59 9.02 -5.81 11.78
C LYS A 59 7.85 -6.76 11.46
N LEU A 60 6.75 -6.66 12.19
CA LEU A 60 5.55 -7.48 11.92
C LEU A 60 4.94 -7.16 10.55
N LEU A 61 4.79 -5.87 10.21
CA LEU A 61 4.24 -5.44 8.92
C LEU A 61 5.11 -5.93 7.75
N LEU A 62 6.44 -5.83 7.88
CA LEU A 62 7.37 -6.37 6.88
C LEU A 62 7.30 -7.90 6.78
N ASP A 63 7.16 -8.60 7.90
CA ASP A 63 7.02 -10.06 7.92
C ASP A 63 5.70 -10.50 7.29
N TYR A 64 4.60 -9.79 7.56
CA TYR A 64 3.32 -10.03 6.89
C TYR A 64 3.44 -9.86 5.38
N ASP A 65 4.06 -8.78 4.91
CA ASP A 65 4.23 -8.56 3.48
C ASP A 65 5.12 -9.61 2.82
N SER A 66 6.20 -10.02 3.48
CA SER A 66 7.07 -11.08 2.96
C SER A 66 6.36 -12.42 2.76
N LYS A 67 5.27 -12.66 3.51
CA LYS A 67 4.48 -13.90 3.48
C LYS A 67 3.26 -13.81 2.58
N LEU A 68 2.64 -12.63 2.51
CA LEU A 68 1.36 -12.43 1.84
C LEU A 68 1.49 -11.72 0.49
N GLY A 69 2.56 -10.93 0.28
CA GLY A 69 2.89 -10.29 -0.99
C GLY A 69 1.82 -9.32 -1.50
N LEU A 70 0.99 -8.74 -0.62
CA LEU A 70 -0.13 -7.90 -1.06
C LEU A 70 0.36 -6.57 -1.62
N LEU A 71 1.47 -6.01 -1.13
CA LEU A 71 2.02 -4.77 -1.68
C LEU A 71 2.42 -4.94 -3.16
N GLU A 72 3.17 -6.01 -3.47
CA GLU A 72 3.55 -6.32 -4.85
C GLU A 72 2.32 -6.56 -5.73
N LYS A 73 1.32 -7.30 -5.20
CA LYS A 73 0.05 -7.56 -5.90
C LYS A 73 -0.69 -6.25 -6.21
N GLU A 74 -0.80 -5.33 -5.26
CA GLU A 74 -1.45 -4.04 -5.46
C GLU A 74 -0.72 -3.18 -6.50
N GLN A 75 0.62 -3.17 -6.45
CA GLN A 75 1.44 -2.46 -7.44
C GLN A 75 1.23 -3.03 -8.85
N ARG A 76 1.20 -4.35 -8.99
CA ARG A 76 0.91 -5.02 -10.27
C ARG A 76 -0.48 -4.66 -10.78
N ILE A 77 -1.50 -4.73 -9.93
CA ILE A 77 -2.88 -4.36 -10.31
C ILE A 77 -2.96 -2.89 -10.72
N SER A 78 -2.28 -1.99 -9.99
CA SER A 78 -2.22 -0.56 -10.29
C SER A 78 -1.58 -0.30 -11.66
N GLN A 79 -0.48 -1.00 -11.98
CA GLN A 79 0.16 -0.89 -13.28
C GLN A 79 -0.76 -1.36 -14.41
N ILE A 80 -1.39 -2.52 -14.24
CA ILE A 80 -2.33 -3.07 -15.23
C ILE A 80 -3.50 -2.09 -15.48
N LYS A 81 -4.04 -1.48 -14.42
CA LYS A 81 -5.09 -0.46 -14.55
C LYS A 81 -4.62 0.75 -15.37
N LYS A 82 -3.39 1.22 -15.15
CA LYS A 82 -2.81 2.32 -15.94
C LYS A 82 -2.66 1.93 -17.41
N ASP A 83 -2.16 0.73 -17.68
CA ASP A 83 -1.95 0.25 -19.05
C ASP A 83 -3.29 0.12 -19.81
N ILE A 84 -4.32 -0.42 -19.15
CA ILE A 84 -5.68 -0.47 -19.71
C ILE A 84 -6.19 0.94 -19.99
N HIS A 85 -5.98 1.89 -19.07
CA HIS A 85 -6.45 3.26 -19.25
C HIS A 85 -5.78 3.95 -20.45
N ILE A 86 -4.47 3.75 -20.63
CA ILE A 86 -3.72 4.24 -21.80
C ILE A 86 -4.29 3.65 -23.09
N LYS A 87 -4.48 2.34 -23.15
CA LYS A 87 -5.03 1.66 -24.33
C LYS A 87 -6.46 2.12 -24.65
N LEU A 88 -7.29 2.39 -23.65
CA LEU A 88 -8.63 2.95 -23.86
C LEU A 88 -8.59 4.37 -24.45
N GLU A 89 -7.65 5.21 -24.02
CA GLU A 89 -7.44 6.53 -24.62
C GLU A 89 -6.92 6.46 -26.05
N GLU A 90 -6.05 5.49 -26.37
CA GLU A 90 -5.61 5.21 -27.75
C GLU A 90 -6.79 4.79 -28.62
N LEU A 91 -7.60 3.85 -28.15
CA LEU A 91 -8.80 3.36 -28.84
C LEU A 91 -9.80 4.48 -29.13
N ARG A 92 -9.95 5.43 -28.20
CA ARG A 92 -10.82 6.60 -28.37
C ARG A 92 -10.33 7.53 -29.49
N LYS A 93 -9.02 7.71 -29.63
CA LYS A 93 -8.40 8.66 -30.57
C LYS A 93 -8.19 8.09 -31.95
N ASP A 94 -7.98 6.77 -32.06
CA ASP A 94 -7.74 6.15 -33.36
C ASP A 94 -9.01 6.19 -34.23
N ILE A 95 -8.82 6.17 -35.54
CA ILE A 95 -9.88 6.19 -36.56
C ILE A 95 -9.87 4.88 -37.36
N ASP A 96 -8.76 4.14 -37.33
CA ASP A 96 -8.58 2.86 -38.00
C ASP A 96 -9.27 1.74 -37.20
N ILE A 97 -10.26 1.12 -37.83
CA ILE A 97 -11.05 0.05 -37.23
C ILE A 97 -10.19 -1.18 -36.91
N ASN A 98 -9.21 -1.52 -37.76
CA ASN A 98 -8.37 -2.69 -37.53
C ASN A 98 -7.49 -2.50 -36.30
N LYS A 99 -6.88 -1.32 -36.16
CA LYS A 99 -6.11 -0.98 -34.96
C LYS A 99 -6.95 -0.96 -33.69
N LYS A 100 -8.21 -0.50 -33.78
CA LYS A 100 -9.13 -0.57 -32.64
C LYS A 100 -9.41 -2.00 -32.21
N ILE A 101 -9.59 -2.92 -33.17
CA ILE A 101 -9.79 -4.34 -32.89
C ILE A 101 -8.54 -4.90 -32.18
N ASP A 102 -7.34 -4.60 -32.68
CA ASP A 102 -6.08 -5.05 -32.05
C ASP A 102 -5.97 -4.55 -30.60
N ILE A 103 -6.29 -3.27 -30.35
CA ILE A 103 -6.28 -2.70 -28.99
C ILE A 103 -7.31 -3.40 -28.08
N ILE A 104 -8.48 -3.76 -28.60
CA ILE A 104 -9.50 -4.50 -27.83
C ILE A 104 -8.99 -5.89 -27.46
N GLU A 105 -8.37 -6.62 -28.40
CA GLU A 105 -7.82 -7.95 -28.14
C GLU A 105 -6.67 -7.91 -27.11
N ASP A 106 -5.81 -6.89 -27.20
CA ASP A 106 -4.79 -6.64 -26.18
C ASP A 106 -5.38 -6.40 -24.78
N ILE A 107 -6.42 -5.57 -24.68
CA ILE A 107 -7.10 -5.31 -23.40
C ILE A 107 -7.71 -6.60 -22.84
N LYS A 108 -8.37 -7.41 -23.70
CA LYS A 108 -8.92 -8.71 -23.28
C LYS A 108 -7.82 -9.64 -22.76
N LEU A 109 -6.68 -9.71 -23.44
CA LEU A 109 -5.55 -10.53 -23.03
C LEU A 109 -5.00 -10.06 -21.67
N ILE A 110 -4.84 -8.75 -21.47
CA ILE A 110 -4.40 -8.19 -20.19
C ILE A 110 -5.35 -8.60 -19.07
N ILE A 111 -6.66 -8.42 -19.26
CA ILE A 111 -7.67 -8.76 -18.25
C ILE A 111 -7.68 -10.27 -17.95
N SER A 112 -7.47 -11.13 -18.94
CA SER A 112 -7.44 -12.58 -18.74
C SER A 112 -6.25 -13.09 -17.90
N ASN A 113 -5.20 -12.26 -17.77
CA ASN A 113 -3.96 -12.60 -17.06
C ASN A 113 -3.85 -11.93 -15.67
N ILE A 114 -4.94 -11.30 -15.20
CA ILE A 114 -5.10 -10.77 -13.83
C ILE A 114 -5.63 -11.88 -12.93
#